data_AF-R4KLJ2-F1
#
_entry.id   AF-R4KLJ2-F1
#
_cell.length_a   1.000
_cell.length_b   1.000
_cell.length_c   1.000
_cell.angle_alpha   90.00
_cell.angle_beta   90.00
_cell.angle_gamma   90.00
#
_symmetry.space_group_name_H-M   'P 1'
#
loop_
_entity.id
_entity.type
_entity.pdbx_description
1 polymer ?
#
loop_
_entity_poly.entity_id
_entity_poly.type
_entity_poly.pdbx_seq_one_letter_code
_entity_poly.pdbx_strand_id
1 'polypeptide(L)'
;MQTINQHHHRQNLLLLQYMNKYFSPAKIEELVGEFSFSKLRRLFGEMDIEFFALCYFPKYFDRKFGEFHKELFEELKYMLDNKGSIEAFGLPREHGKSTINSFLFPLYSTIYNKSQFTLIISATEQIALPFLDMIKDELENNQLLIEDFGIYKGNRWNNNEIWIRGRGGIDTCIMIRGIDGSLRGIHFKQHRPQLVLLDDLLKDDTAKAEERTATSVPRPTKLP
;
A
#
# COMPACT_ATOMS: atom_id res chain seq x y z
N MET A 1 -27.83 -9.81 -2.49
CA MET A 1 -27.49 -10.70 -3.63
C MET A 1 -27.18 -9.93 -4.92
N GLN A 2 -27.97 -8.93 -5.33
CA GLN A 2 -27.68 -8.14 -6.54
C GLN A 2 -26.33 -7.36 -6.49
N THR A 3 -26.01 -6.73 -5.36
CA THR A 3 -24.77 -5.95 -5.18
C THR A 3 -23.50 -6.80 -5.23
N ILE A 4 -23.52 -8.01 -4.62
CA ILE A 4 -22.39 -8.95 -4.63
C ILE A 4 -22.10 -9.44 -6.06
N ASN A 5 -23.13 -9.77 -6.84
CA ASN A 5 -22.97 -10.17 -8.24
C ASN A 5 -22.43 -9.03 -9.12
N GLN A 6 -22.84 -7.78 -8.87
CA GLN A 6 -22.33 -6.62 -9.59
C GLN A 6 -20.86 -6.31 -9.25
N HIS A 7 -20.46 -6.44 -7.97
CA HIS A 7 -19.06 -6.30 -7.59
C HIS A 7 -18.21 -7.33 -8.31
N HIS A 8 -18.55 -8.62 -8.17
CA HIS A 8 -17.81 -9.70 -8.84
C HIS A 8 -17.72 -9.48 -10.36
N HIS A 9 -18.77 -8.96 -10.98
CA HIS A 9 -18.75 -8.58 -12.39
C HIS A 9 -17.71 -7.48 -12.68
N ARG A 10 -17.68 -6.39 -11.91
CA ARG A 10 -16.67 -5.33 -12.07
C ARG A 10 -15.25 -5.87 -11.89
N GLN A 11 -14.98 -6.66 -10.85
CA GLN A 11 -13.64 -7.20 -10.63
C GLN A 11 -13.21 -8.17 -11.72
N ASN A 12 -14.14 -8.99 -12.24
CA ASN A 12 -13.85 -9.89 -13.35
C ASN A 12 -13.53 -9.13 -14.65
N LEU A 13 -14.25 -8.04 -14.95
CA LEU A 13 -13.94 -7.17 -16.08
C LEU A 13 -12.57 -6.50 -15.93
N LEU A 14 -12.27 -5.99 -14.74
CA LEU A 14 -10.96 -5.39 -14.45
C LEU A 14 -9.84 -6.42 -14.59
N LEU A 15 -10.03 -7.63 -14.05
CA LEU A 15 -9.06 -8.72 -14.18
C LEU A 15 -8.83 -9.06 -15.65
N LEU A 16 -9.89 -9.23 -16.45
CA LEU A 16 -9.76 -9.49 -17.88
C LEU A 16 -9.02 -8.35 -18.61
N GLN A 17 -9.31 -7.10 -18.28
CA GLN A 17 -8.61 -5.95 -18.86
C GLN A 17 -7.10 -6.02 -18.59
N TYR A 18 -6.69 -6.30 -17.35
CA TYR A 18 -5.28 -6.41 -16.99
C TYR A 18 -4.63 -7.69 -17.51
N MET A 19 -5.37 -8.81 -17.60
CA MET A 19 -4.89 -10.01 -18.26
C MET A 19 -4.52 -9.74 -19.72
N ASN A 20 -5.38 -9.02 -20.46
CA ASN A 20 -5.09 -8.60 -21.84
C ASN A 20 -3.94 -7.59 -21.96
N LYS A 21 -3.63 -6.82 -20.90
CA LYS A 21 -2.47 -5.91 -20.86
C LYS A 21 -1.15 -6.70 -20.84
N TYR A 22 -1.12 -7.87 -20.20
CA TYR A 22 0.12 -8.62 -19.93
C TYR A 22 0.28 -9.92 -20.71
N PHE A 23 -0.80 -10.54 -21.18
CA PHE A 23 -0.79 -11.89 -21.72
C PHE A 23 -1.56 -12.02 -23.03
N SER A 24 -1.16 -12.98 -23.86
CA SER A 24 -1.88 -13.34 -25.09
C SER A 24 -3.18 -14.10 -24.77
N PRO A 25 -4.19 -14.10 -25.66
CA PRO A 25 -5.46 -14.79 -25.43
C PRO A 25 -5.30 -16.28 -25.06
N ALA A 26 -4.37 -17.00 -25.70
CA ALA A 26 -4.08 -18.39 -25.39
C ALA A 26 -3.55 -18.56 -23.95
N LYS A 27 -2.69 -17.65 -23.48
CA LYS A 27 -2.18 -17.70 -22.10
C LYS A 27 -3.24 -17.33 -21.07
N ILE A 28 -4.16 -16.43 -21.43
CA ILE A 28 -5.31 -16.08 -20.57
C ILE A 28 -6.20 -17.31 -20.35
N GLU A 29 -6.53 -18.04 -21.42
CA GLU A 29 -7.34 -19.26 -21.33
C GLU A 29 -6.70 -20.31 -20.41
N GLU A 30 -5.38 -20.53 -20.55
CA GLU A 30 -4.61 -21.39 -19.66
C GLU A 30 -4.69 -20.94 -18.19
N LEU A 31 -4.44 -19.65 -17.91
CA LEU A 31 -4.46 -19.09 -16.56
C LEU A 31 -5.83 -19.20 -15.88
N VAL A 32 -6.92 -18.95 -16.63
CA VAL A 32 -8.29 -19.08 -16.12
C VAL A 32 -8.67 -20.55 -15.88
N GLY A 33 -8.13 -21.48 -16.67
CA GLY A 33 -8.32 -22.91 -16.47
C GLY A 33 -7.56 -23.47 -15.26
N GLU A 34 -6.37 -22.93 -14.97
CA GLU A 34 -5.48 -23.42 -13.91
C GLU A 34 -5.74 -22.79 -12.53
N PHE A 35 -6.07 -21.50 -12.49
CA PHE A 35 -6.14 -20.74 -11.24
C PHE A 35 -7.54 -20.23 -10.92
N SER A 36 -7.88 -20.22 -9.62
CA SER A 36 -9.09 -19.56 -9.17
C SER A 36 -9.00 -18.04 -9.36
N PHE A 37 -10.15 -17.37 -9.54
CA PHE A 37 -10.21 -15.92 -9.64
C PHE A 37 -9.56 -15.20 -8.45
N SER A 38 -9.74 -15.73 -7.24
CA SER A 38 -9.08 -15.24 -6.03
C SER A 38 -7.55 -15.26 -6.17
N LYS A 39 -6.98 -16.38 -6.66
CA LYS A 39 -5.54 -16.49 -6.88
C LYS A 39 -5.06 -15.55 -7.98
N LEU A 40 -5.82 -15.41 -9.07
CA LEU A 40 -5.50 -14.47 -10.14
C LEU A 40 -5.49 -13.02 -9.64
N ARG A 41 -6.53 -12.57 -8.93
CA ARG A 41 -6.58 -11.19 -8.39
C ARG A 41 -5.39 -10.88 -7.48
N ARG A 42 -4.92 -11.84 -6.69
CA ARG A 42 -3.71 -11.66 -5.87
C ARG A 42 -2.45 -11.56 -6.70
N LEU A 43 -2.26 -12.44 -7.68
CA LEU A 43 -1.09 -12.42 -8.54
C LEU A 43 -1.02 -11.09 -9.31
N PHE A 44 -2.13 -10.66 -9.92
CA PHE A 44 -2.18 -9.38 -10.63
C PHE A 44 -2.02 -8.20 -9.68
N GLY A 45 -2.60 -8.26 -8.49
CA GLY A 45 -2.41 -7.22 -7.48
C GLY A 45 -0.95 -7.13 -7.01
N GLU A 46 -0.24 -8.24 -6.87
CA GLU A 46 1.19 -8.22 -6.55
C GLU A 46 2.01 -7.64 -7.72
N MET A 47 1.64 -7.98 -8.95
CA MET A 47 2.33 -7.52 -10.16
C MET A 47 2.11 -6.03 -10.45
N ASP A 48 0.93 -5.49 -10.17
CA ASP A 48 0.53 -4.14 -10.54
C ASP A 48 -0.26 -3.46 -9.39
N ILE A 49 0.35 -2.43 -8.78
CA ILE A 49 -0.25 -1.68 -7.67
C ILE A 49 -1.52 -0.92 -8.14
N GLU A 50 -1.57 -0.49 -9.40
CA GLU A 50 -2.77 0.14 -9.98
C GLU A 50 -3.94 -0.86 -9.98
N PHE A 51 -3.68 -2.10 -10.39
CA PHE A 51 -4.68 -3.17 -10.33
C PHE A 51 -5.14 -3.39 -8.89
N PHE A 52 -4.19 -3.51 -7.95
CA PHE A 52 -4.50 -3.69 -6.54
C PHE A 52 -5.42 -2.59 -6.00
N ALA A 53 -5.10 -1.31 -6.30
CA ALA A 53 -5.91 -0.16 -5.92
C ALA A 53 -7.35 -0.26 -6.47
N LEU A 54 -7.48 -0.45 -7.79
CA LEU A 54 -8.78 -0.44 -8.48
C LEU A 54 -9.65 -1.68 -8.17
N CYS A 55 -9.01 -2.81 -7.88
CA CYS A 55 -9.68 -4.08 -7.62
C CYS A 55 -10.23 -4.13 -6.19
N TYR A 56 -9.38 -3.86 -5.20
CA TYR A 56 -9.74 -4.05 -3.79
C TYR A 56 -10.32 -2.78 -3.16
N PHE A 57 -10.02 -1.60 -3.66
CA PHE A 57 -10.41 -0.33 -3.02
C PHE A 57 -11.24 0.58 -3.94
N PRO A 58 -12.34 0.06 -4.53
CA PRO A 58 -13.16 0.81 -5.47
C PRO A 58 -13.81 2.06 -4.87
N LYS A 59 -13.91 2.13 -3.54
CA LYS A 59 -14.49 3.26 -2.79
C LYS A 59 -13.54 4.45 -2.68
N TYR A 60 -12.24 4.20 -2.80
CA TYR A 60 -11.19 5.23 -2.76
C TYR A 60 -10.60 5.51 -4.15
N PHE A 61 -10.59 4.50 -5.03
CA PHE A 61 -10.05 4.58 -6.37
C PHE A 61 -11.09 4.06 -7.39
N ASP A 62 -11.78 5.00 -8.03
CA ASP A 62 -12.84 4.73 -9.01
C ASP A 62 -12.47 5.21 -10.43
N ARG A 63 -11.35 5.92 -10.57
CA ARG A 63 -10.86 6.52 -11.82
C ARG A 63 -9.51 5.94 -12.21
N LYS A 64 -9.21 6.01 -13.51
CA LYS A 64 -7.88 5.66 -14.02
C LYS A 64 -6.85 6.62 -13.44
N PHE A 65 -5.71 6.05 -13.06
CA PHE A 65 -4.59 6.83 -12.57
C PHE A 65 -3.90 7.56 -13.73
N GLY A 66 -3.59 8.84 -13.50
CA GLY A 66 -2.75 9.63 -14.42
C GLY A 66 -1.30 9.17 -14.41
N GLU A 67 -0.51 9.62 -15.39
CA GLU A 67 0.87 9.15 -15.60
C GLU A 67 1.75 9.29 -14.35
N PHE A 68 1.65 10.43 -13.67
CA PHE A 68 2.36 10.68 -12.41
C PHE A 68 2.14 9.59 -11.34
N HIS A 69 0.91 9.11 -11.19
CA HIS A 69 0.62 8.07 -10.19
C HIS A 69 1.17 6.71 -10.60
N LYS A 70 1.26 6.44 -11.91
CA LYS A 70 1.85 5.21 -12.41
C LYS A 70 3.36 5.21 -12.23
N GLU A 71 4.03 6.33 -12.53
CA GLU A 71 5.44 6.52 -12.23
C GLU A 71 5.71 6.30 -10.74
N LEU A 72 4.85 6.85 -9.88
CA LEU A 72 4.90 6.62 -8.44
C LEU A 72 4.77 5.13 -8.09
N PHE A 73 3.81 4.40 -8.67
CA PHE A 73 3.65 2.97 -8.40
C PHE A 73 4.89 2.15 -8.81
N GLU A 74 5.52 2.46 -9.93
CA GLU A 74 6.75 1.81 -10.35
C GLU A 74 7.91 2.11 -9.39
N GLU A 75 8.04 3.35 -8.91
CA GLU A 75 9.06 3.74 -7.93
C GLU A 75 8.84 3.02 -6.58
N LEU A 76 7.59 2.98 -6.10
CA LEU A 76 7.19 2.25 -4.90
C LEU A 76 7.51 0.75 -5.00
N LYS A 77 7.26 0.14 -6.15
CA LYS A 77 7.55 -1.27 -6.38
C LYS A 77 9.06 -1.53 -6.45
N TYR A 78 9.80 -0.69 -7.16
CA TYR A 78 11.25 -0.75 -7.25
C TYR A 78 11.90 -0.70 -5.85
N MET A 79 11.42 0.18 -4.98
CA MET A 79 11.87 0.27 -3.58
C MET A 79 11.64 -1.05 -2.81
N LEU A 80 10.46 -1.66 -2.93
CA LEU A 80 10.17 -2.93 -2.23
C LEU A 80 11.01 -4.11 -2.72
N ASP A 81 11.39 -4.13 -4.00
CA ASP A 81 12.13 -5.22 -4.62
C ASP A 81 13.66 -5.10 -4.37
N ASN A 82 14.20 -3.89 -4.20
CA ASN A 82 15.64 -3.65 -4.02
C ASN A 82 16.06 -3.55 -2.54
N LYS A 83 15.71 -4.58 -1.76
CA LYS A 83 15.96 -4.63 -0.31
C LYS A 83 17.45 -4.57 0.06
N GLY A 84 17.90 -3.43 0.58
CA GLY A 84 19.26 -3.26 1.14
C GLY A 84 19.36 -2.36 2.37
N SER A 85 18.36 -1.52 2.67
CA SER A 85 18.38 -0.59 3.80
C SER A 85 16.96 -0.20 4.21
N ILE A 86 16.81 0.39 5.41
CA ILE A 86 15.55 1.03 5.83
C ILE A 86 15.30 2.19 4.87
N GLU A 87 14.29 2.09 4.01
CA GLU A 87 13.94 3.18 3.10
C GLU A 87 12.87 4.06 3.76
N ALA A 88 13.27 5.29 4.06
CA ALA A 88 12.36 6.36 4.45
C ALA A 88 11.87 7.05 3.18
N PHE A 89 10.58 6.92 2.88
CA PHE A 89 9.98 7.47 1.68
C PHE A 89 9.03 8.60 2.02
N GLY A 90 9.31 9.80 1.50
CA GLY A 90 8.46 10.98 1.64
C GLY A 90 8.02 11.49 0.27
N LEU A 91 6.72 11.64 0.07
CA LEU A 91 6.16 12.18 -1.18
C LEU A 91 5.92 13.69 -1.09
N PRO A 92 6.24 14.48 -2.13
CA PRO A 92 5.91 15.90 -2.17
C PRO A 92 4.39 16.13 -2.22
N ARG A 93 3.93 17.08 -1.40
CA ARG A 93 2.53 17.43 -1.08
C ARG A 93 1.62 17.55 -2.31
N GLU A 94 0.67 16.62 -2.46
CA GLU A 94 -0.63 16.85 -3.11
C GLU A 94 -1.67 15.90 -2.52
N HIS A 95 -2.91 16.38 -2.32
CA HIS A 95 -4.00 15.65 -1.65
C HIS A 95 -4.36 14.28 -2.26
N GLY A 96 -3.91 13.96 -3.49
CA GLY A 96 -4.08 12.65 -4.10
C GLY A 96 -3.04 11.60 -3.67
N LYS A 97 -1.90 12.02 -3.09
CA LYS A 97 -0.77 11.13 -2.79
C LYS A 97 -0.83 10.54 -1.39
N SER A 98 -1.36 11.26 -0.41
CA SER A 98 -1.46 10.76 0.98
C SER A 98 -2.30 9.50 1.09
N THR A 99 -3.40 9.38 0.34
CA THR A 99 -4.18 8.13 0.28
C THR A 99 -3.38 6.96 -0.30
N ILE A 100 -2.48 7.21 -1.25
CA ILE A 100 -1.58 6.18 -1.77
C ILE A 100 -0.52 5.83 -0.72
N ASN A 101 0.15 6.85 -0.16
CA ASN A 101 1.30 6.69 0.72
C ASN A 101 0.95 6.14 2.11
N SER A 102 -0.16 6.59 2.68
CA SER A 102 -0.53 6.33 4.09
C SER A 102 -1.66 5.31 4.23
N PHE A 103 -2.35 4.99 3.14
CA PHE A 103 -3.42 3.97 3.14
C PHE A 103 -3.09 2.79 2.21
N LEU A 104 -2.93 3.01 0.90
CA LEU A 104 -2.79 1.92 -0.07
C LEU A 104 -1.47 1.16 0.06
N PHE A 105 -0.35 1.88 0.10
CA PHE A 105 1.00 1.31 0.07
C PHE A 105 1.41 0.58 1.36
N PRO A 106 1.11 1.09 2.59
CA PRO A 106 1.34 0.35 3.81
C PRO A 106 0.55 -0.95 3.82
N LEU A 107 -0.70 -0.92 3.35
CA LEU A 107 -1.54 -2.10 3.25
C LEU A 107 -0.99 -3.10 2.24
N TYR A 108 -0.66 -2.66 1.02
CA TYR A 108 -0.03 -3.45 -0.04
C TYR A 108 1.24 -4.16 0.46
N SER A 109 2.21 -3.39 0.97
CA SER A 109 3.49 -3.92 1.43
C SER A 109 3.33 -4.94 2.56
N THR A 110 2.35 -4.73 3.43
CA THR A 110 2.06 -5.61 4.56
C THR A 110 1.41 -6.92 4.11
N ILE A 111 0.33 -6.88 3.32
CA ILE A 111 -0.45 -8.09 2.98
C ILE A 111 0.26 -8.99 1.97
N TYR A 112 1.14 -8.42 1.13
CA TYR A 112 2.03 -9.18 0.25
C TYR A 112 3.34 -9.59 0.95
N ASN A 113 3.43 -9.41 2.28
CA ASN A 113 4.61 -9.75 3.10
C ASN A 113 5.92 -9.13 2.58
N LYS A 114 5.84 -7.97 1.91
CA LYS A 114 7.01 -7.20 1.47
C LYS A 114 7.66 -6.49 2.65
N SER A 115 6.87 -6.10 3.65
CA SER A 115 7.30 -5.54 4.93
C SER A 115 6.54 -6.20 6.08
N GLN A 116 7.26 -6.79 7.05
CA GLN A 116 6.66 -7.30 8.28
C GLN A 116 6.40 -6.20 9.30
N PHE A 117 7.14 -5.09 9.20
CA PHE A 117 6.93 -3.94 10.07
C PHE A 117 7.01 -2.64 9.28
N THR A 118 5.84 -2.07 9.04
CA THR A 118 5.64 -0.79 8.36
C THR A 118 5.32 0.29 9.38
N LEU A 119 6.08 1.39 9.32
CA LEU A 119 5.91 2.57 10.17
C LEU A 119 5.48 3.75 9.32
N ILE A 120 4.39 4.40 9.70
CA ILE A 120 3.89 5.64 9.09
C ILE A 120 4.18 6.78 10.07
N ILE A 121 4.84 7.84 9.60
CA ILE A 121 5.19 9.01 10.39
C ILE A 121 4.55 10.25 9.75
N SER A 122 3.84 11.02 10.56
CA SER A 122 3.27 12.30 10.18
C SER A 122 3.66 13.42 11.14
N ALA A 123 3.31 14.68 10.84
CA ALA A 123 3.57 15.80 11.75
C ALA A 123 3.02 15.52 13.16
N THR A 124 1.84 14.89 13.26
CA THR A 124 1.27 14.40 14.53
C THR A 124 0.65 13.01 14.34
N GLU A 125 0.49 12.27 15.43
CA GLU A 125 -0.19 10.96 15.38
C GLU A 125 -1.66 11.10 14.95
N GLN A 126 -2.30 12.21 15.31
CA GLN A 126 -3.67 12.53 14.95
C GLN A 126 -3.86 12.70 13.43
N ILE A 127 -2.82 13.12 12.69
CA ILE A 127 -2.87 13.21 11.22
C ILE A 127 -2.80 11.82 10.58
N ALA A 128 -2.02 10.90 11.16
CA ALA A 128 -1.90 9.53 10.65
C ALA A 128 -3.06 8.61 11.06
N LEU A 129 -3.74 8.90 12.16
CA LEU A 129 -4.82 8.07 12.72
C LEU A 129 -5.96 7.77 11.73
N PRO A 130 -6.51 8.74 10.98
CA PRO A 130 -7.55 8.47 9.99
C PRO A 130 -7.14 7.43 8.95
N PHE A 131 -5.88 7.43 8.51
CA PHE A 131 -5.38 6.43 7.55
C PHE A 131 -5.28 5.03 8.18
N LEU A 132 -4.83 4.94 9.44
CA LEU A 132 -4.83 3.67 10.15
C LEU A 132 -6.25 3.12 10.34
N ASP A 133 -7.22 3.98 10.63
CA ASP A 133 -8.62 3.58 10.77
C ASP A 133 -9.25 3.15 9.43
N MET A 134 -8.90 3.82 8.31
CA MET A 134 -9.26 3.34 6.97
C MET A 134 -8.69 1.95 6.69
N ILE A 135 -7.42 1.71 7.04
CA ILE A 135 -6.78 0.39 6.89
C ILE A 135 -7.51 -0.66 7.74
N LYS A 136 -7.86 -0.34 9.00
CA LYS A 136 -8.64 -1.26 9.86
C LYS A 136 -9.97 -1.61 9.24
N ASP A 137 -10.73 -0.61 8.80
CA ASP A 137 -12.05 -0.80 8.19
C ASP A 137 -11.96 -1.76 6.99
N GLU A 138 -10.97 -1.57 6.12
CA GLU A 138 -10.75 -2.45 4.98
C GLU A 138 -10.37 -3.88 5.38
N LEU A 139 -9.46 -4.04 6.34
CA LEU A 139 -9.06 -5.38 6.82
C LEU A 139 -10.20 -6.13 7.52
N GLU A 140 -11.20 -5.41 8.04
CA GLU A 140 -12.35 -5.97 8.75
C GLU A 140 -13.56 -6.24 7.85
N ASN A 141 -13.82 -5.35 6.89
CA ASN A 141 -15.09 -5.30 6.17
C ASN A 141 -14.94 -5.60 4.67
N ASN A 142 -13.73 -5.58 4.11
CA ASN A 142 -13.53 -5.88 2.69
C ASN A 142 -13.52 -7.38 2.43
N GLN A 143 -14.67 -7.88 1.94
CA GLN A 143 -14.86 -9.30 1.64
C GLN A 143 -13.83 -9.84 0.63
N LEU A 144 -13.41 -9.04 -0.36
CA LEU A 144 -12.41 -9.48 -1.34
C LEU A 144 -11.04 -9.66 -0.71
N LEU A 145 -10.61 -8.72 0.15
CA LEU A 145 -9.35 -8.86 0.87
C LEU A 145 -9.37 -10.08 1.80
N ILE A 146 -10.48 -10.28 2.51
CA ILE A 146 -10.63 -11.42 3.44
C ILE A 146 -10.61 -12.75 2.67
N GLU A 147 -11.37 -12.85 1.57
CA GLU A 147 -11.41 -14.05 0.71
C GLU A 147 -10.03 -14.38 0.15
N ASP A 148 -9.36 -13.36 -0.41
CA ASP A 148 -8.14 -13.56 -1.18
C ASP A 148 -6.94 -13.80 -0.26
N PHE A 149 -6.74 -12.96 0.75
CA PHE A 149 -5.54 -12.99 1.59
C PHE A 149 -5.73 -13.79 2.89
N GLY A 150 -6.96 -14.11 3.29
CA GLY A 150 -7.26 -14.78 4.55
C GLY A 150 -6.71 -14.00 5.73
N ILE A 151 -7.16 -12.77 5.88
CA ILE A 151 -6.69 -11.80 6.85
C ILE A 151 -7.41 -12.01 8.19
N TYR A 152 -6.65 -11.98 9.28
CA TYR A 152 -7.18 -12.01 10.64
C TYR A 152 -6.54 -10.92 11.51
N LYS A 153 -7.33 -10.40 12.46
CA LYS A 153 -6.83 -9.52 13.52
C LYS A 153 -5.79 -10.25 14.35
N GLY A 154 -4.64 -9.61 14.55
CA GLY A 154 -3.61 -10.06 15.47
C GLY A 154 -3.90 -9.60 16.91
N ASN A 155 -2.90 -9.76 17.77
CA ASN A 155 -3.04 -9.49 19.20
C ASN A 155 -3.12 -8.00 19.56
N ARG A 156 -2.72 -7.10 18.66
CA ARG A 156 -2.84 -5.64 18.86
C ARG A 156 -3.69 -5.05 17.75
N TRP A 157 -4.66 -4.23 18.14
CA TRP A 157 -5.59 -3.57 17.24
C TRP A 157 -6.12 -2.28 17.88
N ASN A 158 -5.27 -1.25 17.95
CA ASN A 158 -5.56 0.00 18.65
C ASN A 158 -5.27 1.22 17.76
N ASN A 159 -5.34 2.43 18.31
CA ASN A 159 -5.19 3.68 17.55
C ASN A 159 -3.74 4.00 17.16
N ASN A 160 -2.77 3.20 17.57
CA ASN A 160 -1.35 3.46 17.36
C ASN A 160 -0.70 2.37 16.50
N GLU A 161 -1.20 1.15 16.58
CA GLU A 161 -0.72 0.02 15.80
C GLU A 161 -1.79 -1.05 15.61
N ILE A 162 -1.64 -1.80 14.53
CA ILE A 162 -2.42 -3.00 14.23
C ILE A 162 -1.50 -4.12 13.82
N TRP A 163 -1.78 -5.31 14.34
CA TRP A 163 -1.08 -6.54 13.99
C TRP A 163 -1.99 -7.36 13.10
N ILE A 164 -1.45 -7.85 11.99
CA ILE A 164 -2.20 -8.50 10.94
C ILE A 164 -1.63 -9.90 10.77
N ARG A 165 -2.50 -10.91 10.73
CA ARG A 165 -2.11 -12.29 10.45
C ARG A 165 -2.67 -12.69 9.10
N GLY A 166 -1.79 -12.98 8.15
CA GLY A 166 -2.17 -13.41 6.80
C GLY A 166 -2.08 -14.92 6.58
N ARG A 167 -2.49 -15.37 5.39
CA ARG A 167 -2.25 -16.74 4.90
C ARG A 167 -0.75 -17.00 4.81
N GLY A 168 -0.23 -17.79 5.74
CA GLY A 168 1.19 -18.14 5.86
C GLY A 168 1.71 -18.13 7.29
N GLY A 169 0.91 -17.65 8.27
CA GLY A 169 1.31 -17.63 9.67
C GLY A 169 2.36 -16.56 10.02
N ILE A 170 2.67 -15.69 9.06
CA ILE A 170 3.53 -14.53 9.27
C ILE A 170 2.65 -13.43 9.86
N ASP A 171 2.99 -13.01 11.08
CA ASP A 171 2.41 -11.81 11.66
C ASP A 171 3.16 -10.59 11.12
N THR A 172 2.41 -9.57 10.72
CA THR A 172 2.91 -8.28 10.24
C THR A 172 2.31 -7.14 11.07
N CYS A 173 2.90 -5.96 11.00
CA CYS A 173 2.49 -4.81 11.80
C CYS A 173 2.51 -3.52 10.98
N ILE A 174 1.46 -2.72 11.14
CA ILE A 174 1.41 -1.32 10.71
C ILE A 174 1.30 -0.47 11.98
N MET A 175 2.21 0.49 12.13
CA MET A 175 2.25 1.41 13.27
C MET A 175 2.27 2.84 12.76
N ILE A 176 1.59 3.74 13.46
CA ILE A 176 1.64 5.18 13.20
C ILE A 176 2.39 5.91 14.31
N ARG A 177 3.06 7.01 13.97
CA ARG A 177 3.73 7.92 14.92
C ARG A 177 3.68 9.37 14.44
N GLY A 178 3.72 10.31 15.38
CA GLY A 178 4.07 11.71 15.09
C GLY A 178 5.58 11.91 15.03
N ILE A 179 6.05 12.93 14.32
CA ILE A 179 7.47 13.25 14.15
C ILE A 179 8.18 13.57 15.46
N ASP A 180 7.46 14.13 16.45
CA ASP A 180 7.99 14.40 17.79
C ASP A 180 7.95 13.18 18.72
N GLY A 181 7.30 12.09 18.29
CA GLY A 181 7.20 10.87 19.06
C GLY A 181 8.55 10.18 19.23
N SER A 182 8.74 9.46 20.34
CA SER A 182 9.96 8.66 20.52
C SER A 182 10.03 7.53 19.50
N LEU A 183 10.89 7.68 18.48
CA LEU A 183 11.19 6.64 17.49
C LEU A 183 12.25 5.64 17.96
N ARG A 184 12.98 5.97 19.04
CA ARG A 184 14.04 5.10 19.57
C ARG A 184 13.43 3.87 20.22
N GLY A 185 13.98 2.71 19.86
CA GLY A 185 13.58 1.43 20.45
C GLY A 185 12.30 0.84 19.89
N ILE A 186 11.63 1.51 18.93
CA ILE A 186 10.45 0.96 18.26
C ILE A 186 10.82 -0.37 17.58
N HIS A 187 9.99 -1.39 17.85
CA HIS A 187 10.12 -2.73 17.29
C HIS A 187 8.75 -3.39 17.26
N PHE A 188 8.58 -4.30 16.31
CA PHE A 188 7.48 -5.26 16.26
C PHE A 188 8.08 -6.64 16.44
N LYS A 189 7.88 -7.25 17.62
CA LYS A 189 8.60 -8.47 18.03
C LYS A 189 10.13 -8.27 17.85
N GLN A 190 10.82 -9.15 17.15
CA GLN A 190 12.25 -9.00 16.84
C GLN A 190 12.53 -8.03 15.67
N HIS A 191 11.51 -7.55 14.96
CA HIS A 191 11.67 -6.78 13.74
C HIS A 191 11.79 -5.28 14.01
N ARG A 192 12.78 -4.64 13.37
CA ARG A 192 12.85 -3.18 13.20
C ARG A 192 11.95 -2.75 12.04
N PRO A 193 11.56 -1.46 11.96
CA PRO A 193 10.86 -0.95 10.79
C PRO A 193 11.63 -1.31 9.52
N GLN A 194 10.97 -2.02 8.61
CA GLN A 194 11.52 -2.38 7.29
C GLN A 194 11.10 -1.38 6.24
N LEU A 195 9.95 -0.72 6.46
CA LEU A 195 9.42 0.34 5.63
C LEU A 195 9.03 1.52 6.52
N VAL A 196 9.52 2.72 6.21
CA VAL A 196 9.16 3.95 6.91
C VAL A 196 8.56 4.93 5.89
N LEU A 197 7.31 5.32 6.12
CA LEU A 197 6.54 6.19 5.24
C LEU A 197 6.35 7.53 5.93
N LEU A 198 6.78 8.59 5.27
CA LEU A 198 6.70 9.96 5.75
C LEU A 198 5.58 10.67 5.00
N ASP A 199 4.55 11.12 5.71
CA ASP A 199 3.42 11.83 5.11
C ASP A 199 3.04 13.05 5.93
N ASP A 200 2.88 14.19 5.26
CA ASP A 200 2.53 15.48 5.86
C ASP A 200 3.35 15.86 7.11
N LEU A 201 4.65 16.12 6.91
CA LEU A 201 5.60 16.39 7.99
C LEU A 201 5.71 17.86 8.44
N LEU A 202 5.09 18.82 7.73
CA LEU A 202 5.21 20.23 8.11
C LEU A 202 4.20 20.59 9.20
N LYS A 203 4.70 21.15 10.30
CA LYS A 203 3.88 21.93 11.23
C LYS A 203 3.63 23.31 10.62
N ASP A 204 2.45 23.88 10.88
CA ASP A 204 1.96 25.11 10.26
C ASP A 204 2.93 26.31 10.29
N ASP A 205 3.90 26.34 11.21
CA ASP A 205 4.86 27.44 11.35
C ASP A 205 6.04 27.44 10.35
N THR A 206 6.34 26.31 9.69
CA THR A 206 7.50 26.19 8.76
C THR A 206 7.15 26.33 7.28
N ALA A 207 5.86 26.38 6.94
CA ALA A 207 5.36 26.30 5.56
C ALA A 207 5.79 27.48 4.66
N LYS A 208 6.29 28.59 5.21
CA LYS A 208 6.71 29.77 4.42
C LYS A 208 8.19 29.76 4.01
N ALA A 209 9.00 28.82 4.51
CA ALA A 209 10.45 28.81 4.24
C ALA A 209 10.88 27.81 3.15
N GLU A 210 10.16 26.69 2.97
CA GLU A 210 10.61 25.60 2.09
C GLU A 210 10.16 25.70 0.63
N GLU A 211 9.20 26.57 0.31
CA GLU A 211 8.76 26.80 -1.08
C GLU A 211 9.88 27.37 -1.98
N ARG A 212 11.03 27.74 -1.41
CA ARG A 212 12.21 28.26 -2.12
C ARG A 212 13.38 27.28 -2.26
N THR A 213 13.32 26.05 -1.73
CA THR A 213 14.51 25.17 -1.68
C THR A 213 14.30 23.74 -2.17
N ALA A 214 13.20 23.44 -2.87
CA ALA A 214 13.07 22.20 -3.63
C ALA A 214 13.87 22.26 -4.95
N THR A 215 15.18 22.52 -4.86
CA THR A 215 16.12 22.17 -5.91
C THR A 215 16.29 20.66 -5.91
N SER A 216 15.88 20.04 -7.01
CA SER A 216 16.18 18.67 -7.44
C SER A 216 17.44 18.08 -6.78
N VAL A 217 17.28 17.03 -5.98
CA VAL A 217 18.37 16.12 -5.67
C VAL A 217 18.82 15.50 -7.01
N PRO A 218 20.06 15.70 -7.47
CA PRO A 218 20.50 15.16 -8.75
C PRO A 218 20.56 13.63 -8.69
N ARG A 219 20.03 12.96 -9.73
CA ARG A 219 20.17 11.52 -9.93
C ARG A 219 21.66 11.15 -9.88
N PRO A 220 22.06 10.09 -9.16
CA PRO A 220 23.39 9.53 -9.34
C PRO A 220 23.51 9.03 -10.77
N THR A 221 24.36 9.70 -11.56
CA THR A 221 24.80 9.25 -12.87
C THR A 221 25.47 7.88 -12.72
N LYS A 222 25.03 6.91 -13.52
CA LYS A 222 25.76 5.64 -13.69
C LYS A 222 27.20 5.97 -14.07
N LEU A 223 28.15 5.58 -13.23
CA LEU A 223 29.56 5.62 -13.60
C LEU A 223 29.83 4.61 -14.73
N PRO A 224 30.76 4.92 -15.64
CA PRO A 224 31.09 4.10 -16.81
C PRO A 224 31.69 2.73 -16.44
#